data_AF-A0A7S3M4U5-F1
#
_entry.id   AF-A0A7S3M4U5-F1
#
_cell.length_a   1.000
_cell.length_b   1.000
_cell.length_c   1.000
_cell.angle_alpha   90.00
_cell.angle_beta   90.00
_cell.angle_gamma   90.00
#
_symmetry.space_group_name_H-M   'P 1'
#
loop_
_entity.id
_entity.type
_entity.pdbx_description
1 polymer ?
#
loop_
_entity_poly.entity_id
_entity_poly.type
_entity_poly.pdbx_seq_one_letter_code
_entity_poly.pdbx_strand_id
1 'polypeptide(L)'
;MDKWPAVKPTTPNGQLPFAEMPDSLVLCESGAIGRTIAGASGLLGEGKDYMVSEMLLGITNDFNKKAMDIAPSVFTVEKFDAVKKQAYQDGKADVIDFANSKYEKFL
;
A
#
# COMPACT_ATOMS: atom_id res chain seq x y z
N MET A 1 -15.40 -13.42 6.22
CA MET A 1 -14.16 -13.74 5.45
C MET A 1 -14.36 -14.94 4.51
N ASP A 2 -15.49 -15.63 4.58
CA ASP A 2 -15.65 -17.00 4.04
C ASP A 2 -15.68 -17.10 2.51
N LYS A 3 -15.87 -15.98 1.81
CA LYS A 3 -15.91 -15.94 0.35
C LYS A 3 -14.54 -15.78 -0.31
N TRP A 4 -13.53 -15.28 0.41
CA TRP A 4 -12.21 -15.00 -0.17
C TRP A 4 -11.55 -16.25 -0.77
N PRO A 5 -11.56 -17.44 -0.15
CA PRO A 5 -10.98 -18.64 -0.75
C PRO A 5 -11.57 -19.00 -2.11
N ALA A 6 -12.86 -18.75 -2.34
CA ALA A 6 -13.54 -19.00 -3.60
C ALA A 6 -13.30 -17.90 -4.65
N VAL A 7 -13.13 -16.65 -4.21
CA VAL A 7 -12.89 -15.49 -5.09
C VAL A 7 -11.41 -15.37 -5.49
N LYS A 8 -10.47 -15.72 -4.61
CA LYS A 8 -9.03 -15.57 -4.86
C LYS A 8 -8.58 -16.17 -6.20
N PRO A 9 -9.00 -17.38 -6.64
CA PRO A 9 -8.59 -17.92 -7.93
C PRO A 9 -9.12 -17.14 -9.14
N THR A 10 -10.14 -16.30 -8.96
CA THR A 10 -10.73 -15.50 -10.03
C THR A 10 -10.12 -14.11 -10.13
N THR A 11 -9.21 -13.72 -9.23
CA THR A 11 -8.55 -12.41 -9.28
C THR A 11 -7.18 -12.51 -9.95
N PRO A 12 -6.69 -11.44 -10.61
CA PRO A 12 -5.33 -11.43 -11.12
C PRO A 12 -4.33 -11.68 -10.00
N ASN A 13 -3.43 -12.65 -10.20
CA ASN A 13 -2.41 -13.08 -9.24
C ASN A 13 -2.94 -13.52 -7.86
N GLY A 14 -4.24 -13.78 -7.71
CA GLY A 14 -4.82 -14.15 -6.42
C GLY A 14 -4.73 -13.05 -5.36
N GLN A 15 -4.75 -11.79 -5.77
CA GLN A 15 -4.69 -10.62 -4.88
C GLN A 15 -5.83 -9.62 -5.14
N LEU A 16 -6.02 -8.73 -4.18
CA LEU A 16 -6.84 -7.54 -4.27
C LEU A 16 -5.99 -6.31 -3.88
N PRO A 17 -6.31 -5.11 -4.39
CA PRO A 17 -7.38 -4.81 -5.35
C PRO A 17 -7.01 -5.16 -6.80
N PHE A 18 -8.04 -5.33 -7.63
CA PHE A 18 -7.96 -5.20 -9.08
C PHE A 18 -9.13 -4.33 -9.57
N ALA A 19 -9.02 -3.77 -10.77
CA ALA A 19 -10.03 -2.97 -11.41
C ALA A 19 -10.27 -3.47 -12.85
N GLU A 20 -11.53 -3.54 -13.24
CA GLU A 20 -11.96 -3.78 -14.61
C GLU A 20 -12.23 -2.43 -15.27
N MET A 21 -11.50 -2.14 -16.34
CA MET A 21 -11.62 -0.89 -17.09
C MET A 21 -12.76 -1.00 -18.13
N PRO A 22 -13.28 0.13 -18.66
CA PRO A 22 -14.36 0.11 -19.64
C PRO A 22 -14.08 -0.69 -20.92
N ASP A 23 -12.81 -0.87 -21.27
CA ASP A 23 -12.33 -1.64 -22.43
C ASP A 23 -12.05 -3.12 -22.11
N SER A 24 -12.52 -3.61 -20.95
CA SER A 24 -12.29 -4.96 -20.43
C SER A 24 -10.83 -5.26 -20.04
N LEU A 25 -9.93 -4.27 -20.01
CA LEU A 25 -8.62 -4.45 -19.40
C LEU A 25 -8.78 -4.69 -17.89
N VAL A 26 -8.14 -5.74 -17.37
CA VAL A 26 -8.10 -6.03 -15.94
C VAL A 26 -6.74 -5.61 -15.38
N LEU A 27 -6.74 -4.62 -14.50
CA LEU A 27 -5.53 -4.07 -13.87
C LEU A 27 -5.47 -4.47 -12.40
N CYS A 28 -4.37 -5.07 -11.96
CA CYS A 28 -4.05 -5.26 -10.55
C CYS A 28 -2.96 -4.26 -10.10
N GLU A 29 -2.55 -4.33 -8.84
CA GLU A 29 -1.64 -3.38 -8.16
C GLU A 29 -2.34 -2.05 -7.82
N SER A 30 -2.60 -1.82 -6.53
CA SER A 30 -3.31 -0.63 -6.04
C SER A 30 -2.67 0.68 -6.52
N GLY A 31 -1.34 0.75 -6.56
CA GLY A 31 -0.61 1.91 -7.07
C GLY A 31 -0.81 2.15 -8.58
N ALA A 32 -0.86 1.09 -9.39
CA ALA A 32 -1.12 1.20 -10.82
C ALA A 32 -2.56 1.65 -11.11
N ILE A 33 -3.52 1.08 -10.38
CA ILE A 33 -4.93 1.47 -10.45
C ILE A 33 -5.08 2.94 -10.08
N GLY A 34 -4.49 3.37 -8.95
CA GLY A 34 -4.52 4.77 -8.50
C GLY A 34 -3.94 5.74 -9.54
N ARG A 35 -2.75 5.46 -10.07
CA ARG A 35 -2.11 6.29 -11.12
C ARG A 35 -2.92 6.34 -12.41
N THR A 36 -3.55 5.23 -12.80
CA THR A 36 -4.40 5.17 -14.01
C THR A 36 -5.62 6.08 -13.84
N ILE A 37 -6.30 6.00 -12.69
CA ILE A 37 -7.46 6.86 -12.38
C ILE A 37 -7.03 8.33 -12.28
N ALA A 38 -5.89 8.61 -11.65
CA ALA A 38 -5.35 9.97 -11.56
C ALA A 38 -5.05 10.53 -12.96
N GLY A 39 -4.45 9.75 -13.85
CA GLY A 39 -4.17 10.16 -15.23
C GLY A 39 -5.45 10.44 -16.02
N ALA A 40 -6.43 9.53 -15.94
CA ALA A 40 -7.73 9.71 -16.59
C ALA A 40 -8.50 10.94 -16.06
N SER A 41 -8.22 11.36 -14.83
CA SER A 41 -8.88 12.51 -14.17
C SER A 41 -8.07 13.81 -14.25
N GLY A 42 -6.90 13.82 -14.90
CA GLY A 42 -6.02 15.00 -14.96
C GLY A 42 -5.36 15.36 -13.62
N LEU A 43 -5.20 14.40 -12.71
CA LEU A 43 -4.69 14.59 -11.34
C LEU A 43 -3.22 14.19 -11.16
N LEU A 44 -2.53 13.75 -12.22
CA LEU A 44 -1.10 13.40 -12.12
C LEU A 44 -0.19 14.62 -11.93
N GLY A 45 -0.67 15.81 -12.30
CA GLY A 45 0.18 16.98 -12.47
C GLY A 45 1.14 16.83 -13.66
N GLU A 46 2.05 17.78 -13.81
CA GLU A 46 3.01 17.81 -14.90
C GLU A 46 4.39 18.28 -14.41
N GLY A 47 5.44 17.99 -15.20
CA GLY A 47 6.79 18.47 -14.92
C GLY A 47 7.25 18.15 -13.50
N LYS A 48 7.58 19.19 -12.73
CA LYS A 48 8.08 19.05 -11.36
C LYS A 48 7.07 18.39 -10.43
N ASP A 49 5.79 18.72 -10.55
CA ASP A 49 4.77 18.24 -9.61
C ASP A 49 4.54 16.74 -9.78
N TYR A 50 4.51 16.25 -11.02
CA TYR A 50 4.46 14.82 -11.31
C TYR A 50 5.69 14.09 -10.76
N MET A 51 6.91 14.61 -11.02
CA MET A 51 8.15 13.99 -10.54
C MET A 51 8.18 13.89 -9.00
N VAL A 52 7.72 14.93 -8.30
CA VAL A 52 7.63 14.92 -6.84
C VAL A 52 6.56 13.95 -6.35
N SER A 53 5.40 13.90 -7.01
CA SER A 53 4.32 12.95 -6.67
C SER A 53 4.78 11.50 -6.76
N GLU A 54 5.44 11.12 -7.85
CA GLU A 54 5.95 9.75 -8.04
C GLU A 54 7.03 9.40 -7.00
N MET A 55 7.92 10.34 -6.68
CA MET A 55 8.91 10.15 -5.61
C MET A 55 8.22 9.93 -4.25
N LEU A 56 7.22 10.74 -3.91
CA LEU A 56 6.46 10.62 -2.66
C LEU A 56 5.67 9.30 -2.59
N LEU A 57 5.11 8.83 -3.70
CA LEU A 57 4.49 7.50 -3.81
C LEU A 57 5.48 6.38 -3.47
N GLY A 58 6.71 6.47 -4.00
CA GLY A 58 7.79 5.53 -3.69
C GLY A 58 8.15 5.52 -2.19
N ILE A 59 8.33 6.71 -1.61
CA ILE A 59 8.64 6.87 -0.17
C ILE A 59 7.50 6.31 0.69
N THR A 60 6.25 6.60 0.33
CA THR A 60 5.07 6.10 1.03
C THR A 60 4.99 4.57 0.98
N ASN A 61 5.37 3.95 -0.14
CA ASN A 61 5.42 2.49 -0.27
C ASN A 61 6.49 1.86 0.63
N ASP A 62 7.68 2.47 0.72
CA ASP A 62 8.72 1.99 1.63
C ASP A 62 8.29 2.10 3.10
N PHE A 63 7.66 3.22 3.47
CA PHE A 63 7.09 3.40 4.81
C PHE A 63 5.99 2.37 5.09
N ASN A 64 5.07 2.15 4.14
CA ASN A 64 3.99 1.19 4.29
C ASN A 64 4.53 -0.22 4.53
N LYS A 65 5.52 -0.67 3.76
CA LYS A 65 6.17 -1.97 3.98
C LYS A 65 6.71 -2.11 5.40
N LYS A 66 7.47 -1.12 5.85
CA LYS A 66 8.08 -1.13 7.19
C LYS A 66 7.03 -1.10 8.32
N ALA A 67 5.94 -0.34 8.15
CA ALA A 67 4.85 -0.30 9.11
C ALA A 67 4.03 -1.60 9.12
N MET A 68 3.79 -2.20 7.95
CA MET A 68 3.03 -3.44 7.80
C MET A 68 3.75 -4.67 8.35
N ASP A 69 5.08 -4.63 8.54
CA ASP A 69 5.84 -5.69 9.23
C ASP A 69 5.39 -5.89 10.68
N ILE A 70 4.88 -4.84 11.33
CA ILE A 70 4.50 -4.86 12.75
C ILE A 70 2.99 -4.69 12.98
N ALA A 71 2.28 -4.13 12.01
CA ALA A 71 0.85 -3.83 12.14
C ALA A 71 -0.03 -5.02 11.72
N PRO A 72 -1.16 -5.26 12.41
CA PRO A 72 -2.13 -6.24 11.95
C PRO A 72 -2.85 -5.74 10.69
N SER A 73 -3.13 -6.66 9.77
CA SER A 73 -4.04 -6.42 8.64
C SER A 73 -5.48 -6.74 9.04
N VAL A 74 -6.43 -6.34 8.21
CA VAL A 74 -7.83 -6.78 8.32
C VAL A 74 -7.99 -8.32 8.34
N PHE A 75 -7.02 -9.06 7.80
CA PHE A 75 -6.99 -10.53 7.79
C PHE A 75 -6.35 -11.15 9.03
N THR A 76 -5.58 -10.37 9.80
CA THR A 76 -4.80 -10.88 10.94
C THR A 76 -5.18 -10.24 12.27
N VAL A 77 -6.08 -9.26 12.28
CA VAL A 77 -6.51 -8.53 13.50
C VAL A 77 -7.07 -9.45 14.58
N GLU A 78 -7.85 -10.48 14.21
CA GLU A 78 -8.40 -11.45 15.17
C GLU A 78 -7.30 -12.33 15.81
N LYS A 79 -6.17 -12.49 15.11
CA LYS A 79 -5.00 -13.24 15.55
C LYS A 79 -3.92 -12.34 16.15
N PHE A 80 -4.24 -11.09 16.47
CA PHE A 80 -3.34 -10.11 17.05
C PHE A 80 -3.32 -10.25 18.58
N ASP A 81 -2.66 -11.32 19.02
CA ASP A 81 -2.49 -11.70 20.42
C ASP A 81 -1.59 -10.73 21.22
N ALA A 82 -1.42 -11.00 22.52
CA ALA A 82 -0.61 -10.18 23.41
C ALA A 82 0.86 -10.06 22.97
N VAL A 83 1.44 -11.12 22.39
CA VAL A 83 2.84 -11.13 21.93
C VAL A 83 3.00 -10.20 20.74
N LYS A 84 2.09 -10.27 19.76
CA LYS A 84 2.12 -9.38 18.59
C LYS A 84 1.79 -7.93 18.94
N LYS A 85 0.89 -7.71 19.89
CA LYS A 85 0.62 -6.37 20.44
C LYS A 85 1.88 -5.77 21.06
N GLN A 86 2.64 -6.55 21.83
CA GLN A 86 3.90 -6.09 22.41
C GLN A 86 4.95 -5.82 21.33
N ALA A 87 5.14 -6.74 20.38
CA ALA A 87 6.06 -6.54 19.25
C ALA A 87 5.72 -5.29 18.42
N TYR A 88 4.43 -4.97 18.26
CA TYR A 88 4.00 -3.71 17.66
C TYR A 88 4.39 -2.48 18.48
N GLN A 89 4.26 -2.50 19.81
CA GLN A 89 4.71 -1.38 20.64
C GLN A 89 6.23 -1.20 20.54
N ASP A 90 6.98 -2.30 20.60
CA ASP A 90 8.45 -2.29 20.57
C ASP A 90 8.98 -1.80 19.22
N GLY A 91 8.35 -2.25 18.12
CA GLY A 91 8.77 -1.90 16.75
C GLY A 91 8.36 -0.51 16.26
N LYS A 92 7.51 0.23 16.98
CA LYS A 92 7.08 1.57 16.56
C LYS A 92 8.23 2.56 16.43
N ALA A 93 9.17 2.53 17.39
CA ALA A 93 10.32 3.42 17.37
C ALA A 93 11.14 3.22 16.10
N ASP A 94 11.40 1.96 15.72
CA ASP A 94 12.13 1.63 14.49
C ASP A 94 11.44 2.12 13.21
N VAL A 95 10.10 2.13 13.16
CA VAL A 95 9.35 2.67 12.02
C VAL A 95 9.53 4.19 11.92
N ILE A 96 9.49 4.89 13.06
CA ILE A 96 9.70 6.34 13.13
C ILE A 96 11.15 6.68 12.76
N ASP A 97 12.12 5.95 13.31
CA ASP A 97 13.54 6.14 13.02
C ASP A 97 13.87 5.86 11.55
N PHE A 98 13.22 4.86 10.95
CA PHE A 98 13.32 4.60 9.51
C PHE A 98 12.82 5.78 8.68
N ALA A 99 11.68 6.38 9.07
CA ALA A 99 11.12 7.54 8.37
C ALA A 99 12.07 8.75 8.46
N ASN A 100 12.55 9.06 9.67
CA ASN A 100 13.42 10.20 9.92
C ASN A 100 14.79 10.01 9.24
N SER A 101 15.48 8.91 9.50
CA SER A 101 16.86 8.70 9.02
C SER A 101 16.99 8.65 7.49
N LYS A 102 15.98 8.15 6.77
CA LYS A 102 16.03 8.03 5.31
C LYS A 102 15.36 9.17 4.57
N TYR A 103 14.28 9.71 5.11
CA TYR A 103 13.36 10.56 4.35
C TYR A 103 13.10 11.94 4.95
N GLU A 104 13.68 12.30 6.11
CA GLU A 104 13.51 13.64 6.71
C GLU A 104 13.83 14.78 5.73
N LYS A 105 14.79 14.61 4.83
CA LYS A 105 15.09 15.60 3.78
C LYS A 105 13.99 15.82 2.73
N PHE A 106 12.97 14.96 2.71
CA PHE A 106 11.83 15.00 1.79
C PHE A 106 10.50 15.27 2.52
N LEU A 107 10.50 15.27 3.86
CA LEU A 107 9.35 15.59 4.72
C LEU A 107 9.40 17.07 5.14
#